data_AF-A0A7V5L3A2-F1
#
_entry.id   AF-A0A7V5L3A2-F1
#
_cell.length_a   1.000
_cell.length_b   1.000
_cell.length_c   1.000
_cell.angle_alpha   90.00
_cell.angle_beta   90.00
_cell.angle_gamma   90.00
#
_symmetry.space_group_name_H-M   'P 1'
#
loop_
_entity.id
_entity.type
_entity.pdbx_description
1 polymer ?
#
loop_
_entity_poly.entity_id
_entity_poly.type
_entity_poly.pdbx_seq_one_letter_code
_entity_poly.pdbx_strand_id
1 'polypeptide(L)'
;MPEQVRRSVESDYRNGNLRILLSSNTIGQGLNFPIKNLIIYSLQIGIYKNENGEDKPKYIQKRDFWNIIGRAGRAGKETEGQIIYVINSYNDKINYKKFIDKSNIENADSLIFKVLNALTLNRINDTKFDKYLSILSETYLLDLLTEEIIGTDYEEVIEKIINNSLFKVQVDNRKLDIQPLKQGFKKIFKSFEEDEITAEQSRTYRITGFSFKSNKVIDNFIDENFEELTNVAKKDDYLKVLKLFLKLLSDSDIDELSDNKLDKLSIAPTEYFEIIKNWIAGEPIENLITIWKQDTQKDISDFHILISKGLYYLYPWGLSSFLIILSHKLSIKFKELPENIKALPSYLKYGLNNSTSCLARSLGVKSR
;
A
#
# COMPACT_ATOMS: atom_id res chain seq x y z
N MET A 1 -17.24 2.14 2.97
CA MET A 1 -17.99 3.41 3.14
C MET A 1 -17.06 4.57 2.84
N PRO A 2 -17.44 5.58 2.05
CA PRO A 2 -16.61 6.76 1.79
C PRO A 2 -16.18 7.45 3.09
N GLU A 3 -14.99 8.06 3.10
CA GLU A 3 -14.40 8.61 4.32
C GLU A 3 -15.24 9.74 4.93
N GLN A 4 -15.79 10.63 4.09
CA GLN A 4 -16.62 11.75 4.54
C GLN A 4 -17.88 11.25 5.27
N VAL A 5 -18.53 10.22 4.72
CA VAL A 5 -19.71 9.58 5.32
C VAL A 5 -19.32 8.89 6.63
N ARG A 6 -18.16 8.21 6.65
CA ARG A 6 -17.62 7.58 7.86
C ARG A 6 -17.41 8.60 8.97
N ARG A 7 -16.76 9.73 8.67
CA ARG A 7 -16.53 10.82 9.64
C ARG A 7 -17.83 11.42 10.17
N SER A 8 -18.86 11.59 9.32
CA SER A 8 -20.16 12.08 9.76
C SER A 8 -20.84 11.11 10.73
N VAL A 9 -20.90 9.82 10.37
CA VAL A 9 -21.47 8.76 11.23
C VAL A 9 -20.69 8.65 12.55
N GLU A 10 -19.37 8.75 12.51
CA GLU A 10 -18.51 8.78 13.70
C GLU A 10 -18.82 9.98 14.61
N SER A 11 -18.99 11.17 14.03
CA SER A 11 -19.32 12.39 14.76
C SER A 11 -20.70 12.30 15.42
N ASP A 12 -21.71 11.84 14.68
CA ASP A 12 -23.08 11.70 15.18
C ASP A 12 -23.18 10.64 16.28
N TYR A 13 -22.43 9.55 16.19
CA TYR A 13 -22.35 8.56 17.25
C TYR A 13 -21.66 9.13 18.51
N ARG A 14 -20.56 9.88 18.36
CA ARG A 14 -19.85 10.50 19.48
C ARG A 14 -20.69 11.55 20.20
N ASN A 15 -21.50 12.31 19.46
CA ASN A 15 -22.38 13.34 20.00
C ASN A 15 -23.69 12.78 20.58
N GLY A 16 -23.92 11.47 20.48
CA GLY A 16 -25.14 10.82 20.99
C GLY A 16 -26.36 10.94 20.08
N ASN A 17 -26.21 11.50 18.88
CA ASN A 17 -27.26 11.58 17.86
C ASN A 17 -27.61 10.17 17.33
N LEU A 18 -26.61 9.28 17.24
CA LEU A 18 -26.80 7.87 16.92
C LEU A 18 -26.62 7.01 18.18
N ARG A 19 -27.64 6.21 18.50
CA ARG A 19 -27.63 5.31 19.67
C ARG A 19 -27.04 3.93 19.37
N ILE A 20 -27.17 3.47 18.12
CA ILE A 20 -26.74 2.15 17.68
C ILE A 20 -25.88 2.31 16.43
N LEU A 21 -24.72 1.67 16.43
CA LEU A 21 -23.80 1.62 15.30
C LEU A 21 -23.57 0.15 14.92
N LEU A 22 -23.98 -0.21 13.70
CA LEU A 22 -23.66 -1.51 13.11
C LEU A 22 -22.37 -1.37 12.31
N SER A 23 -21.39 -2.23 12.57
CA SER A 23 -20.13 -2.18 11.83
C SER A 23 -19.44 -3.53 11.76
N SER A 24 -18.50 -3.62 10.81
CA SER A 24 -17.59 -4.74 10.69
C SER A 24 -16.48 -4.68 11.74
N ASN A 25 -15.59 -5.68 11.72
CA ASN A 25 -14.38 -5.74 12.55
C ASN A 25 -13.48 -4.49 12.49
N THR A 26 -13.64 -3.64 11.46
CA THR A 26 -12.86 -2.42 11.27
C THR A 26 -13.08 -1.34 12.34
N ILE A 27 -14.13 -1.41 13.17
CA ILE A 27 -14.29 -0.51 14.34
C ILE A 27 -13.08 -0.59 15.28
N GLY A 28 -12.50 -1.78 15.48
CA GLY A 28 -11.40 -1.99 16.42
C GLY A 28 -10.06 -1.39 15.97
N GLN A 29 -9.88 -1.15 14.68
CA GLN A 29 -8.57 -0.88 14.07
C GLN A 29 -8.28 0.61 13.78
N GLY A 30 -9.20 1.53 14.10
CA GLY A 30 -8.95 2.95 13.81
C GLY A 30 -9.88 3.98 14.43
N LEU A 31 -10.91 3.57 15.17
CA LEU A 31 -11.95 4.49 15.65
C LEU A 31 -11.87 4.69 17.16
N ASN A 32 -11.52 5.89 17.58
CA ASN A 32 -11.46 6.31 18.99
C ASN A 32 -12.88 6.58 19.52
N PHE A 33 -13.69 5.53 19.63
CA PHE A 33 -15.03 5.60 20.21
C PHE A 33 -15.03 5.16 21.68
N PRO A 34 -15.75 5.88 22.56
CA PRO A 34 -16.24 5.28 23.80
C PRO A 34 -17.40 4.35 23.44
N ILE A 35 -17.21 3.03 23.57
CA ILE A 35 -18.29 2.04 23.38
C ILE A 35 -18.76 1.66 24.78
N LYS A 36 -20.01 2.00 25.13
CA LYS A 36 -20.59 1.56 26.41
C LYS A 36 -20.94 0.07 26.36
N ASN A 37 -21.71 -0.33 25.35
CA ASN A 37 -22.16 -1.71 25.16
C ASN A 37 -21.74 -2.22 23.79
N LEU A 38 -21.12 -3.39 23.75
CA LEU A 38 -20.69 -4.06 22.52
C LEU A 38 -21.46 -5.35 22.35
N ILE A 39 -22.13 -5.51 21.20
CA ILE A 39 -22.80 -6.76 20.82
C ILE A 39 -22.00 -7.41 19.69
N ILE A 40 -21.51 -8.62 19.94
CA ILE A 40 -20.82 -9.44 18.95
C ILE A 40 -21.81 -10.48 18.43
N TYR A 41 -22.32 -10.23 17.22
CA TYR A 41 -23.30 -11.11 16.58
C TYR A 41 -22.64 -12.35 15.95
N SER A 42 -21.46 -12.20 15.34
CA SER A 42 -20.69 -13.30 14.76
C SER A 42 -19.21 -12.95 14.70
N LEU A 43 -18.34 -13.96 14.83
CA LEU A 43 -16.90 -13.85 14.63
C LEU A 43 -16.47 -14.17 13.19
N GLN A 44 -17.39 -14.70 12.37
CA GLN A 44 -17.13 -15.01 10.97
C GLN A 44 -17.27 -13.74 10.14
N ILE A 45 -16.17 -13.33 9.50
CA ILE A 45 -16.08 -12.12 8.67
C ILE A 45 -16.13 -12.40 7.17
N GLY A 46 -16.15 -13.67 6.78
CA GLY A 46 -16.26 -14.03 5.38
C GLY A 46 -16.02 -15.51 5.14
N ILE A 47 -15.71 -15.82 3.89
CA ILE A 47 -15.39 -17.16 3.40
C ILE A 47 -14.13 -17.03 2.54
N TYR A 48 -13.22 -18.00 2.64
CA TYR A 48 -12.05 -18.12 1.77
C TYR A 48 -12.00 -19.52 1.20
N LYS A 49 -11.47 -19.67 -0.02
CA LYS A 49 -11.25 -20.98 -0.62
C LYS A 49 -9.93 -21.57 -0.14
N ASN A 50 -9.94 -22.82 0.28
CA ASN A 50 -8.69 -23.55 0.57
C ASN A 50 -7.99 -23.98 -0.74
N GLU A 51 -6.82 -24.60 -0.61
CA GLU A 51 -6.03 -25.13 -1.74
C GLU A 51 -6.81 -26.16 -2.58
N ASN A 52 -7.82 -26.80 -2.00
CA ASN A 52 -8.69 -27.77 -2.65
C ASN A 52 -9.95 -27.13 -3.27
N GLY A 53 -10.09 -25.80 -3.22
CA GLY A 53 -11.23 -25.07 -3.78
C GLY A 53 -12.50 -25.05 -2.91
N GLU A 54 -12.45 -25.60 -1.69
CA GLU A 54 -13.55 -25.64 -0.74
C GLU A 54 -13.69 -24.33 0.02
N ASP A 55 -14.94 -23.91 0.21
CA ASP A 55 -15.29 -22.72 0.97
C ASP A 55 -15.13 -22.96 2.48
N LYS A 56 -14.18 -22.23 3.09
CA LYS A 56 -13.94 -22.24 4.53
C LYS A 56 -14.31 -20.89 5.18
N PRO A 57 -14.93 -20.91 6.37
CA PRO A 57 -15.25 -19.68 7.08
C PRO A 57 -13.97 -18.95 7.52
N LYS A 58 -13.91 -17.65 7.23
CA LYS A 58 -12.87 -16.74 7.71
C LYS A 58 -13.35 -16.08 8.99
N TYR A 59 -12.61 -16.25 10.09
CA TYR A 59 -12.90 -15.62 11.38
C TYR A 59 -11.98 -14.41 11.63
N ILE A 60 -12.39 -13.51 12.53
CA ILE A 60 -11.49 -12.47 13.04
C ILE A 60 -10.30 -13.07 13.78
N GLN A 61 -9.18 -12.36 13.85
CA GLN A 61 -8.07 -12.77 14.71
C GLN A 61 -8.45 -12.57 16.18
N LYS A 62 -7.90 -13.39 17.08
CA LYS A 62 -8.20 -13.26 18.51
C LYS A 62 -7.65 -11.97 19.09
N ARG A 63 -6.50 -11.52 18.61
CA ARG A 63 -6.00 -10.18 18.94
C ARG A 63 -6.96 -9.07 18.54
N ASP A 64 -7.55 -9.13 17.35
CA ASP A 64 -8.56 -8.13 16.91
C ASP A 64 -9.79 -8.19 17.82
N PHE A 65 -10.25 -9.39 18.18
CA PHE A 65 -11.31 -9.58 19.17
C PHE A 65 -10.98 -8.88 20.49
N TRP A 66 -9.80 -9.16 21.08
CA TRP A 66 -9.34 -8.54 22.33
C TRP A 66 -9.18 -7.02 22.22
N ASN A 67 -8.72 -6.52 21.07
CA ASN A 67 -8.62 -5.08 20.79
C ASN A 67 -10.00 -4.40 20.70
N ILE A 68 -11.01 -5.09 20.15
CA ILE A 68 -12.38 -4.55 20.06
C ILE A 68 -13.02 -4.54 21.45
N ILE A 69 -12.98 -5.65 22.19
CA ILE A 69 -13.61 -5.74 23.50
C ILE A 69 -12.94 -4.83 24.54
N GLY A 70 -11.62 -4.61 24.43
CA GLY A 70 -10.89 -3.68 25.29
C GLY A 70 -11.26 -2.20 25.09
N ARG A 71 -12.00 -1.85 24.02
CA ARG A 71 -12.56 -0.51 23.82
C ARG A 71 -13.92 -0.32 24.49
N ALA A 72 -14.54 -1.40 24.98
CA ALA A 72 -15.80 -1.31 25.71
C ALA A 72 -15.54 -0.87 27.17
N GLY A 73 -16.28 0.13 27.64
CA GLY A 73 -16.20 0.66 29.00
C GLY A 73 -14.89 1.42 29.30
N ARG A 74 -14.80 2.70 28.90
CA ARG A 74 -13.60 3.50 29.15
C ARG A 74 -13.60 4.07 30.57
N ALA A 75 -12.50 3.85 31.26
CA ALA A 75 -12.21 4.50 32.54
C ALA A 75 -12.34 6.03 32.38
N GLY A 76 -13.15 6.67 33.25
CA GLY A 76 -13.35 8.12 33.27
C GLY A 76 -14.54 8.66 32.46
N LYS A 77 -15.22 7.84 31.65
CA LYS A 77 -16.50 8.22 31.02
C LYS A 77 -17.66 7.31 31.41
N GLU A 78 -17.42 6.02 31.54
CA GLU A 78 -18.45 5.04 31.88
C GLU A 78 -18.12 4.33 33.21
N THR A 79 -19.15 4.07 34.03
CA THR A 79 -19.03 3.28 35.29
C THR A 79 -18.89 1.79 35.03
N GLU A 80 -19.44 1.32 33.91
CA GLU A 80 -19.39 -0.07 33.45
C GLU A 80 -19.55 -0.11 31.92
N GLY A 81 -19.03 -1.17 31.30
CA GLY A 81 -19.29 -1.49 29.90
C GLY A 81 -19.66 -2.96 29.75
N GLN A 82 -20.67 -3.26 28.93
CA GLN A 82 -21.16 -4.62 28.73
C GLN A 82 -20.72 -5.17 27.37
N ILE A 83 -20.22 -6.41 27.37
CA ILE A 83 -19.89 -7.15 26.15
C ILE A 83 -20.84 -8.33 26.06
N ILE A 84 -21.68 -8.35 25.03
CA ILE A 84 -22.67 -9.41 24.79
C ILE A 84 -22.21 -10.20 23.57
N TYR A 85 -21.95 -11.49 23.76
CA TYR A 85 -21.64 -12.42 22.67
C TYR A 85 -22.87 -13.27 22.38
N VAL A 86 -23.38 -13.20 21.15
CA VAL A 86 -24.58 -13.96 20.73
C VAL A 86 -24.17 -15.37 20.32
N ILE A 87 -24.77 -16.39 20.94
CA ILE A 87 -24.55 -17.81 20.62
C ILE A 87 -25.82 -18.33 19.96
N ASN A 88 -25.81 -18.44 18.63
CA ASN A 88 -26.95 -18.97 17.86
C ASN A 88 -26.75 -20.45 17.47
N SER A 89 -25.52 -20.94 17.49
CA SER A 89 -25.18 -22.31 17.11
C SER A 89 -24.15 -22.95 18.05
N TYR A 90 -24.02 -24.29 17.97
CA TYR A 90 -22.96 -25.02 18.67
C TYR A 90 -21.55 -24.54 18.27
N ASN A 91 -21.36 -24.18 16.99
CA ASN A 91 -20.10 -23.67 16.48
C ASN A 91 -19.75 -22.31 17.12
N ASP A 92 -20.73 -21.44 17.34
CA ASP A 92 -20.51 -20.15 18.03
C ASP A 92 -20.05 -20.35 19.48
N LYS A 93 -20.59 -21.36 20.17
CA LYS A 93 -20.16 -21.72 21.53
C LYS A 93 -18.72 -22.21 21.58
N ILE A 94 -18.32 -23.02 20.60
CA ILE A 94 -16.92 -23.47 20.46
C ILE A 94 -16.01 -22.27 20.18
N ASN A 95 -16.40 -21.41 19.23
CA ASN A 95 -15.63 -20.23 18.87
C ASN A 95 -15.48 -19.29 20.08
N TYR A 96 -16.56 -18.99 20.80
CA TYR A 96 -16.50 -18.19 22.02
C TYR A 96 -15.43 -18.71 23.02
N LYS A 97 -15.44 -20.02 23.31
CA LYS A 97 -14.42 -20.64 24.19
C LYS A 97 -13.00 -20.49 23.65
N LYS A 98 -12.81 -20.62 22.34
CA LYS A 98 -11.49 -20.44 21.69
C LYS A 98 -10.99 -19.00 21.75
N PHE A 99 -11.88 -18.02 21.70
CA PHE A 99 -11.54 -16.58 21.63
C PHE A 99 -11.32 -15.94 23.00
N ILE A 100 -12.01 -16.41 24.04
CA ILE A 100 -11.81 -15.92 25.43
C ILE A 100 -10.53 -16.46 26.07
N ASP A 101 -9.95 -17.52 25.51
CA ASP A 101 -8.68 -18.07 25.98
C ASP A 101 -7.49 -17.16 25.58
N LYS A 102 -7.02 -16.36 26.54
CA LYS A 102 -5.87 -15.45 26.39
C LYS A 102 -4.55 -16.18 26.12
N SER A 103 -4.43 -17.46 26.46
CA SER A 103 -3.20 -18.23 26.18
C SER A 103 -2.95 -18.46 24.70
N ASN A 104 -3.97 -18.20 23.88
CA ASN A 104 -4.00 -18.55 22.47
C ASN A 104 -4.13 -17.30 21.58
N ILE A 105 -3.61 -16.15 22.03
CA ILE A 105 -3.50 -14.92 21.24
C ILE A 105 -2.37 -15.08 20.22
N GLU A 106 -2.62 -14.71 18.97
CA GLU A 106 -1.61 -14.83 17.92
C GLU A 106 -0.42 -13.88 18.15
N ASN A 107 0.80 -14.35 17.92
CA ASN A 107 2.02 -13.53 18.04
C ASN A 107 2.02 -12.39 17.01
N ALA A 108 2.47 -11.21 17.45
CA ALA A 108 2.58 -10.02 16.63
C ALA A 108 3.92 -9.97 15.87
N ASP A 109 4.10 -10.82 14.87
CA ASP A 109 5.37 -10.92 14.14
C ASP A 109 5.58 -9.79 13.13
N SER A 110 6.75 -9.14 13.19
CA SER A 110 7.16 -8.11 12.22
C SER A 110 7.45 -8.75 10.85
N LEU A 111 7.37 -7.95 9.77
CA LEU A 111 7.59 -8.45 8.42
C LEU A 111 9.04 -8.92 8.21
N ILE A 112 10.02 -8.16 8.70
CA ILE A 112 11.44 -8.52 8.63
C ILE A 112 11.70 -9.84 9.38
N PHE A 113 11.12 -10.03 10.57
CA PHE A 113 11.20 -11.30 11.28
C PHE A 113 10.58 -12.45 10.48
N LYS A 114 9.43 -12.24 9.82
CA LYS A 114 8.79 -13.29 9.00
C LYS A 114 9.66 -13.69 7.81
N VAL A 115 10.35 -12.74 7.18
CA VAL A 115 11.29 -13.01 6.08
C VAL A 115 12.47 -13.83 6.59
N LEU A 116 13.08 -13.45 7.72
CA LEU A 116 14.15 -14.22 8.34
C LEU A 116 13.69 -15.64 8.73
N ASN A 117 12.55 -15.76 9.40
CA ASN A 117 12.01 -17.05 9.80
C ASN A 117 11.69 -17.94 8.59
N ALA A 118 11.24 -17.36 7.48
CA ALA A 118 11.03 -18.10 6.23
C ALA A 118 12.35 -18.62 5.64
N LEU A 119 13.44 -17.84 5.73
CA LEU A 119 14.78 -18.28 5.35
C LEU A 119 15.26 -19.43 6.25
N THR A 120 15.16 -19.27 7.58
CA THR A 120 15.59 -20.31 8.54
C THR A 120 14.82 -21.63 8.36
N LEU A 121 13.55 -21.55 7.97
CA LEU A 121 12.71 -22.72 7.67
C LEU A 121 12.89 -23.25 6.23
N ASN A 122 13.87 -22.75 5.47
CA ASN A 122 14.14 -23.10 4.06
C ASN A 122 12.91 -22.94 3.14
N ARG A 123 11.99 -22.02 3.46
CA ARG A 123 10.82 -21.70 2.63
C ARG A 123 11.15 -20.73 1.51
N ILE A 124 12.21 -19.95 1.70
CA ILE A 124 12.79 -19.04 0.71
C ILE A 124 14.30 -19.28 0.65
N ASN A 125 14.91 -18.92 -0.47
CA ASN A 125 16.36 -18.93 -0.66
C ASN A 125 16.95 -17.54 -0.39
N ASP A 126 18.28 -17.44 -0.40
CA ASP A 126 19.01 -16.20 -0.13
C ASP A 126 18.62 -15.06 -1.11
N THR A 127 18.37 -15.39 -2.38
CA THR A 127 18.00 -14.37 -3.37
C THR A 127 16.62 -13.76 -3.10
N LYS A 128 15.63 -14.57 -2.71
CA LYS A 128 14.32 -14.07 -2.28
C LYS A 128 14.40 -13.33 -0.94
N PHE A 129 15.26 -13.79 -0.03
CA PHE A 129 15.50 -13.12 1.25
C PHE A 129 16.05 -11.70 1.03
N ASP A 130 17.11 -11.57 0.23
CA ASP A 130 17.71 -10.27 -0.11
C ASP A 130 16.66 -9.36 -0.76
N LYS A 131 15.89 -9.87 -1.75
CA LYS A 131 14.80 -9.11 -2.39
C LYS A 131 13.76 -8.60 -1.39
N TYR A 132 13.22 -9.47 -0.53
CA TYR A 132 12.19 -9.06 0.43
C TYR A 132 12.74 -8.12 1.50
N LEU A 133 13.99 -8.31 1.94
CA LEU A 133 14.61 -7.40 2.90
C LEU A 133 14.79 -6.01 2.30
N SER A 134 15.27 -5.92 1.05
CA SER A 134 15.39 -4.68 0.28
C SER A 134 14.06 -3.93 0.22
N ILE A 135 13.00 -4.57 -0.28
CA ILE A 135 11.66 -3.94 -0.40
C ILE A 135 11.16 -3.42 0.96
N LEU A 136 11.41 -4.15 2.05
CA LEU A 136 10.89 -3.79 3.37
C LEU A 136 11.71 -2.70 4.09
N SER A 137 12.96 -2.48 3.70
CA SER A 137 13.88 -1.65 4.49
C SER A 137 14.49 -0.48 3.73
N GLU A 138 14.69 -0.56 2.41
CA GLU A 138 15.40 0.46 1.64
C GLU A 138 14.82 1.86 1.82
N THR A 139 13.50 2.01 1.82
CA THR A 139 12.85 3.33 2.00
C THR A 139 13.19 3.95 3.35
N TYR A 140 13.22 3.14 4.42
CA TYR A 140 13.58 3.61 5.76
C TYR A 140 15.08 3.87 5.88
N LEU A 141 15.92 3.03 5.26
CA LEU A 141 17.36 3.22 5.26
C LEU A 141 17.78 4.46 4.47
N LEU A 142 17.12 4.75 3.34
CA LEU A 142 17.32 6.00 2.60
C LEU A 142 16.99 7.21 3.48
N ASP A 143 15.92 7.16 4.27
CA ASP A 143 15.56 8.24 5.19
C ASP A 143 16.68 8.48 6.23
N LEU A 144 17.17 7.41 6.86
CA LEU A 144 18.28 7.46 7.81
C LEU A 144 19.58 7.99 7.20
N LEU A 145 19.90 7.58 5.97
CA LEU A 145 21.07 8.09 5.23
C LEU A 145 21.01 9.61 5.02
N THR A 146 19.83 10.15 4.71
CA THR A 146 19.68 11.60 4.49
C THR A 146 19.86 12.44 5.76
N GLU A 147 19.66 11.83 6.94
CA GLU A 147 19.70 12.51 8.23
C GLU A 147 21.02 12.31 8.99
N GLU A 148 21.67 11.13 8.90
CA GLU A 148 22.79 10.78 9.80
C GLU A 148 24.13 10.38 9.13
N ILE A 149 24.30 10.34 7.79
CA ILE A 149 25.47 9.63 7.22
C ILE A 149 26.07 10.26 5.96
N ILE A 150 27.01 11.19 6.16
CA ILE A 150 28.17 11.32 5.27
C ILE A 150 29.38 11.04 6.16
N GLY A 151 29.91 9.81 6.12
CA GLY A 151 31.15 9.41 6.80
C GLY A 151 31.03 8.64 8.13
N THR A 152 29.84 8.19 8.52
CA THR A 152 29.60 7.33 9.70
C THR A 152 29.73 5.85 9.33
N ASP A 153 30.28 5.02 10.21
CA ASP A 153 30.37 3.56 10.01
C ASP A 153 28.94 2.95 10.00
N TYR A 154 28.45 2.50 8.85
CA TYR A 154 27.12 1.89 8.72
C TYR A 154 26.96 0.67 9.63
N GLU A 155 28.04 0.04 10.09
CA GLU A 155 27.94 -1.04 11.07
C GLU A 155 27.27 -0.56 12.37
N GLU A 156 27.63 0.62 12.88
CA GLU A 156 27.00 1.19 14.08
C GLU A 156 25.52 1.48 13.86
N VAL A 157 25.19 2.00 12.67
CA VAL A 157 23.81 2.32 12.29
C VAL A 157 22.96 1.05 12.18
N ILE A 158 23.50 0.00 11.55
CA ILE A 158 22.84 -1.31 11.45
C ILE A 158 22.61 -1.88 12.84
N GLU A 159 23.60 -1.84 13.73
CA GLU A 159 23.42 -2.30 15.12
C GLU A 159 22.34 -1.50 15.86
N LYS A 160 22.33 -0.17 15.71
CA LYS A 160 21.31 0.72 16.31
C LYS A 160 19.91 0.38 15.79
N ILE A 161 19.75 0.14 14.49
CA ILE A 161 18.46 -0.26 13.89
C ILE A 161 18.02 -1.60 14.46
N ILE A 162 18.89 -2.61 14.42
CA ILE A 162 18.58 -3.96 14.87
C ILE A 162 18.20 -3.95 16.35
N ASN A 163 19.04 -3.38 17.21
CA ASN A 163 18.84 -3.43 18.66
C ASN A 163 17.59 -2.68 19.13
N ASN A 164 17.15 -1.67 18.38
CA ASN A 164 15.93 -0.91 18.68
C ASN A 164 14.67 -1.43 17.96
N SER A 165 14.77 -2.54 17.23
CA SER A 165 13.66 -3.06 16.44
C SER A 165 12.91 -4.22 17.09
N LEU A 166 11.60 -4.28 16.85
CA LEU A 166 10.75 -5.38 17.30
C LEU A 166 11.24 -6.75 16.78
N PHE A 167 11.78 -6.82 15.56
CA PHE A 167 12.28 -8.08 15.01
C PHE A 167 13.45 -8.64 15.81
N LYS A 168 14.27 -7.82 16.47
CA LYS A 168 15.38 -8.30 17.30
C LYS A 168 14.89 -9.02 18.54
N VAL A 169 13.92 -8.45 19.25
CA VAL A 169 13.24 -9.11 20.38
C VAL A 169 12.64 -10.45 19.94
N GLN A 170 12.06 -10.50 18.73
CA GLN A 170 11.46 -11.71 18.16
C GLN A 170 12.48 -12.79 17.78
N VAL A 171 13.64 -12.38 17.27
CA VAL A 171 14.77 -13.25 16.95
C VAL A 171 15.35 -13.86 18.22
N ASP A 172 15.62 -13.03 19.25
CA ASP A 172 16.20 -13.46 20.52
C ASP A 172 15.30 -14.46 21.25
N ASN A 173 14.01 -14.13 21.38
CA ASN A 173 13.03 -14.99 22.05
C ASN A 173 12.90 -16.38 21.40
N ARG A 174 13.16 -16.46 20.10
CA ARG A 174 13.09 -17.71 19.33
C ARG A 174 14.46 -18.32 19.04
N LYS A 175 15.53 -17.72 19.57
CA LYS A 175 16.92 -18.17 19.40
C LYS A 175 17.31 -18.38 17.93
N LEU A 176 16.83 -17.50 17.05
CA LEU A 176 17.22 -17.51 15.63
C LEU A 176 18.55 -16.79 15.44
N ASP A 177 19.25 -17.13 14.36
CA ASP A 177 20.47 -16.41 13.98
C ASP A 177 20.12 -15.06 13.33
N ILE A 178 20.74 -13.98 13.83
CA ILE A 178 20.57 -12.61 13.34
C ILE A 178 21.52 -12.28 12.17
N GLN A 179 22.58 -13.08 11.95
CA GLN A 179 23.60 -12.79 10.95
C GLN A 179 23.06 -12.58 9.53
N PRO A 180 22.05 -13.32 9.04
CA PRO A 180 21.48 -13.06 7.72
C PRO A 180 20.90 -11.65 7.59
N LEU A 181 20.26 -11.12 8.64
CA LEU A 181 19.75 -9.74 8.62
C LEU A 181 20.89 -8.71 8.64
N LYS A 182 21.92 -8.93 9.46
CA LYS A 182 23.11 -8.04 9.49
C LYS A 182 23.77 -7.98 8.11
N GLN A 183 24.01 -9.13 7.49
CA GLN A 183 24.61 -9.22 6.17
C GLN A 183 23.71 -8.60 5.09
N GLY A 184 22.40 -8.86 5.15
CA GLY A 184 21.43 -8.28 4.24
C GLY A 184 21.40 -6.74 4.31
N PHE A 185 21.37 -6.15 5.51
CA PHE A 185 21.46 -4.70 5.65
C PHE A 185 22.80 -4.14 5.15
N LYS A 186 23.93 -4.81 5.45
CA LYS A 186 25.25 -4.41 4.92
C LYS A 186 25.26 -4.39 3.39
N LYS A 187 24.69 -5.39 2.72
CA LYS A 187 24.56 -5.43 1.26
C LYS A 187 23.77 -4.24 0.73
N ILE A 188 22.66 -3.89 1.39
CA ILE A 188 21.82 -2.75 0.98
C ILE A 188 22.59 -1.44 1.10
N PHE A 189 23.23 -1.16 2.25
CA PHE A 189 24.05 0.04 2.41
C PHE A 189 25.19 0.11 1.39
N LYS A 190 25.88 -1.01 1.14
CA LYS A 190 26.95 -1.06 0.14
C LYS A 190 26.44 -0.73 -1.28
N SER A 191 25.23 -1.20 -1.63
CA SER A 191 24.63 -0.87 -2.93
C SER A 191 24.38 0.64 -3.09
N PHE A 192 24.09 1.35 -2.00
CA PHE A 192 23.93 2.81 -2.04
C PHE A 192 25.24 3.55 -2.29
N GLU A 193 26.35 3.04 -1.75
CA GLU A 193 27.68 3.60 -1.96
C GLU A 193 28.22 3.32 -3.36
N GLU A 194 28.08 2.08 -3.82
CA GLU A 194 28.54 1.66 -5.16
C GLU A 194 27.84 2.45 -6.28
N ASP A 195 26.62 2.92 -6.03
CA ASP A 195 25.83 3.73 -6.97
C ASP A 195 26.07 5.25 -6.86
N GLU A 196 27.01 5.70 -6.00
CA GLU A 196 27.39 7.10 -5.78
C GLU A 196 26.18 8.06 -5.63
N ILE A 197 25.18 7.65 -4.86
CA ILE A 197 23.95 8.44 -4.68
C ILE A 197 24.28 9.82 -4.11
N THR A 198 23.86 10.86 -4.82
CA THR A 198 23.94 12.22 -4.28
C THR A 198 22.91 12.45 -3.18
N ALA A 199 23.21 13.36 -2.24
CA ALA A 199 22.27 13.73 -1.18
C ALA A 199 20.92 14.25 -1.72
N GLU A 200 20.91 14.86 -2.91
CA GLU A 200 19.70 15.36 -3.56
C GLU A 200 18.86 14.22 -4.17
N GLN A 201 19.49 13.24 -4.82
CA GLN A 201 18.83 12.02 -5.29
C GLN A 201 18.22 11.24 -4.13
N SER A 202 18.97 11.05 -3.04
CA SER A 202 18.48 10.35 -1.85
C SER A 202 17.22 11.00 -1.27
N ARG A 203 17.21 12.33 -1.14
CA ARG A 203 16.02 13.08 -0.71
C ARG A 203 14.85 12.92 -1.67
N THR A 204 15.11 12.87 -2.97
CA THR A 204 14.09 12.69 -4.01
C THR A 204 13.47 11.29 -3.93
N TYR A 205 14.31 10.25 -3.88
CA TYR A 205 13.88 8.85 -3.80
C TYR A 205 13.12 8.56 -2.51
N ARG A 206 13.47 9.22 -1.39
CA ARG A 206 12.70 9.11 -0.15
C ARG A 206 11.24 9.52 -0.33
N ILE A 207 10.97 10.60 -1.07
CA ILE A 207 9.62 11.17 -1.20
C ILE A 207 8.71 10.26 -2.05
N THR A 208 9.28 9.46 -2.95
CA THR A 208 8.50 8.55 -3.80
C THR A 208 7.87 7.40 -3.00
N GLY A 209 8.51 7.01 -1.89
CA GLY A 209 8.11 5.84 -1.10
C GLY A 209 8.43 4.51 -1.77
N PHE A 210 9.25 4.51 -2.83
CA PHE A 210 9.72 3.30 -3.50
C PHE A 210 11.06 2.85 -2.91
N SER A 211 11.40 1.59 -3.13
CA SER A 211 12.72 1.02 -2.92
C SER A 211 13.76 1.77 -3.75
N PHE A 212 15.02 1.71 -3.31
CA PHE A 212 16.12 2.32 -4.03
C PHE A 212 16.26 1.74 -5.44
N LYS A 213 16.16 0.41 -5.55
CA LYS A 213 16.21 -0.29 -6.83
C LYS A 213 15.14 0.20 -7.81
N SER A 214 13.89 0.32 -7.36
CA SER A 214 12.81 0.78 -8.23
C SER A 214 12.92 2.25 -8.58
N ASN A 215 13.40 3.11 -7.68
CA ASN A 215 13.73 4.49 -8.01
C ASN A 215 14.82 4.57 -9.09
N LYS A 216 15.88 3.75 -9.02
CA LYS A 216 16.95 3.70 -10.03
C LYS A 216 16.44 3.25 -11.40
N VAL A 217 15.53 2.27 -11.44
CA VAL A 217 14.86 1.87 -12.69
C VAL A 217 14.12 3.05 -13.33
N ILE A 218 13.36 3.81 -12.54
CA ILE A 218 12.65 5.00 -13.03
C ILE A 218 13.62 6.08 -13.48
N ASP A 219 14.65 6.35 -12.68
CA ASP A 219 15.66 7.37 -12.91
C ASP A 219 16.44 7.09 -14.22
N ASN A 220 16.93 5.87 -14.40
CA ASN A 220 17.62 5.43 -15.61
C ASN A 220 16.72 5.56 -16.86
N PHE A 221 15.45 5.16 -16.75
CA PHE A 221 14.51 5.33 -17.86
C PHE A 221 14.29 6.80 -18.21
N ILE A 222 14.22 7.69 -17.20
CA ILE A 222 14.11 9.13 -17.44
C ILE A 222 15.38 9.67 -18.12
N ASP A 223 16.57 9.21 -17.72
CA ASP A 223 17.83 9.60 -18.35
C ASP A 223 17.89 9.17 -19.81
N GLU A 224 17.52 7.92 -20.12
CA GLU A 224 17.45 7.40 -21.49
C GLU A 224 16.47 8.17 -22.39
N ASN A 225 15.41 8.74 -21.80
CA ASN A 225 14.36 9.46 -22.53
C ASN A 225 14.36 10.98 -22.22
N PHE A 226 15.47 11.52 -21.70
CA PHE A 226 15.51 12.85 -21.09
C PHE A 226 15.18 13.99 -22.06
N GLU A 227 15.74 13.95 -23.28
CA GLU A 227 15.48 14.96 -24.29
C GLU A 227 14.00 14.97 -24.72
N GLU A 228 13.41 13.79 -24.91
CA GLU A 228 12.00 13.65 -25.27
C GLU A 228 11.11 14.16 -24.12
N LEU A 229 11.37 13.72 -22.88
CA LEU A 229 10.62 14.15 -21.69
C LEU A 229 10.71 15.66 -21.46
N THR A 230 11.88 16.26 -21.69
CA THR A 230 12.06 17.72 -21.58
C THR A 230 11.20 18.47 -22.60
N ASN A 231 11.17 17.99 -23.84
CA ASN A 231 10.35 18.60 -24.90
C ASN A 231 8.85 18.43 -24.65
N VAL A 232 8.45 17.25 -24.17
CA VAL A 232 7.07 16.93 -23.79
C VAL A 232 6.63 17.79 -22.61
N ALA A 233 7.48 17.96 -21.60
CA ALA A 233 7.23 18.84 -20.46
C ALA A 233 7.04 20.29 -20.90
N LYS A 234 7.93 20.82 -21.75
CA LYS A 234 7.77 22.20 -22.27
C LYS A 234 6.46 22.44 -23.02
N LYS A 235 5.88 21.40 -23.62
CA LYS A 235 4.60 21.47 -24.36
C LYS A 235 3.37 21.15 -23.51
N ASP A 236 3.55 20.78 -22.23
CA ASP A 236 2.49 20.27 -21.35
C ASP A 236 1.72 19.06 -21.95
N ASP A 237 2.41 18.22 -22.73
CA ASP A 237 1.80 17.05 -23.38
C ASP A 237 1.74 15.85 -22.42
N TYR A 238 0.77 15.91 -21.51
CA TYR A 238 0.55 14.88 -20.49
C TYR A 238 0.21 13.49 -21.07
N LEU A 239 -0.37 13.41 -22.28
CA LEU A 239 -0.69 12.13 -22.92
C LEU A 239 0.59 11.42 -23.37
N LYS A 240 1.57 12.17 -23.86
CA LYS A 240 2.87 11.62 -24.23
C LYS A 240 3.68 11.22 -22.98
N VAL A 241 3.62 11.98 -21.88
CA VAL A 241 4.17 11.55 -20.58
C VAL A 241 3.53 10.24 -20.13
N LEU A 242 2.20 10.14 -20.19
CA LEU A 242 1.48 8.91 -19.85
C LEU A 242 1.96 7.73 -20.69
N LYS A 243 2.16 7.92 -22.00
CA LYS A 243 2.65 6.86 -22.89
C LYS A 243 4.05 6.39 -22.52
N LEU A 244 4.95 7.31 -22.18
CA LEU A 244 6.31 6.97 -21.72
C LEU A 244 6.28 6.25 -20.36
N PHE A 245 5.42 6.69 -19.44
CA PHE A 245 5.24 6.01 -18.16
C PHE A 245 4.70 4.59 -18.33
N LEU A 246 3.71 4.36 -19.20
CA LEU A 246 3.22 3.01 -19.48
C LEU A 246 4.28 2.14 -20.15
N LYS A 247 5.13 2.73 -21.01
CA LYS A 247 6.29 2.03 -21.58
C LYS A 247 7.26 1.56 -20.50
N LEU A 248 7.61 2.43 -19.55
CA LEU A 248 8.41 2.05 -18.38
C LEU A 248 7.80 0.86 -17.63
N LEU A 249 6.47 0.86 -17.39
CA LEU A 249 5.80 -0.26 -16.72
C LEU A 249 5.77 -1.55 -17.56
N SER A 250 5.79 -1.45 -18.89
CA SER A 250 5.86 -2.61 -19.78
C SER A 250 7.27 -3.19 -19.85
N ASP A 251 8.29 -2.34 -19.82
CA ASP A 251 9.68 -2.71 -20.10
C ASP A 251 10.47 -3.06 -18.83
N SER A 252 9.96 -2.72 -17.64
CA SER A 252 10.71 -2.85 -16.39
C SER A 252 9.85 -3.25 -15.20
N ASP A 253 10.45 -4.02 -14.30
CA ASP A 253 9.81 -4.44 -13.05
C ASP A 253 9.99 -3.37 -11.96
N ILE A 254 8.87 -2.84 -11.47
CA ILE A 254 8.80 -1.97 -10.29
C ILE A 254 8.07 -2.74 -9.18
N ASP A 255 8.80 -3.13 -8.13
CA ASP A 255 8.32 -4.06 -7.12
C ASP A 255 7.07 -3.53 -6.38
N GLU A 256 7.00 -2.22 -6.13
CA GLU A 256 5.87 -1.57 -5.46
C GLU A 256 4.60 -1.51 -6.31
N LEU A 257 4.73 -1.67 -7.63
CA LEU A 257 3.63 -1.60 -8.59
C LEU A 257 3.12 -2.98 -9.01
N SER A 258 3.77 -4.07 -8.58
CA SER A 258 3.30 -5.44 -8.82
C SER A 258 2.08 -5.77 -7.95
N ASP A 259 1.03 -6.30 -8.57
CA ASP A 259 -0.16 -6.83 -7.86
C ASP A 259 -0.62 -8.11 -8.56
N ASN A 260 -0.71 -9.20 -7.80
CA ASN A 260 -1.10 -10.52 -8.30
C ASN A 260 -2.37 -10.56 -9.15
N LYS A 261 -3.33 -9.64 -8.97
CA LYS A 261 -4.53 -9.58 -9.82
C LYS A 261 -4.27 -8.83 -11.11
N LEU A 262 -3.50 -7.76 -11.03
CA LEU A 262 -3.12 -6.94 -12.18
C LEU A 262 -2.16 -7.71 -13.10
N ASP A 263 -1.18 -8.41 -12.53
CA ASP A 263 -0.20 -9.20 -13.27
C ASP A 263 -0.84 -10.38 -14.02
N LYS A 264 -1.96 -10.91 -13.49
CA LYS A 264 -2.77 -11.96 -14.13
C LYS A 264 -3.56 -11.49 -15.35
N LEU A 265 -3.64 -10.18 -15.59
CA LEU A 265 -4.23 -9.68 -16.83
C LEU A 265 -3.41 -10.13 -18.04
N SER A 266 -2.09 -10.29 -17.88
CA SER A 266 -1.18 -10.73 -18.95
C SER A 266 -1.29 -9.88 -20.22
N ILE A 267 -1.46 -8.57 -20.05
CA ILE A 267 -1.51 -7.55 -21.11
C ILE A 267 -0.51 -6.47 -20.74
N ALA A 268 0.33 -6.06 -21.68
CA ALA A 268 1.32 -5.02 -21.41
C ALA A 268 0.63 -3.67 -21.16
N PRO A 269 1.10 -2.85 -20.20
CA PRO A 269 0.54 -1.54 -19.92
C PRO A 269 0.36 -0.60 -21.11
N THR A 270 1.23 -0.71 -22.11
CA THR A 270 1.16 0.03 -23.37
C THR A 270 -0.05 -0.32 -24.24
N GLU A 271 -0.59 -1.54 -24.15
CA GLU A 271 -1.66 -2.02 -25.02
C GLU A 271 -3.03 -1.40 -24.69
N TYR A 272 -3.27 -1.05 -23.43
CA TYR A 272 -4.52 -0.37 -23.01
C TYR A 272 -4.37 1.14 -22.86
N PHE A 273 -3.37 1.76 -23.53
CA PHE A 273 -3.19 3.21 -23.53
C PHE A 273 -4.44 3.96 -24.01
N GLU A 274 -5.09 3.52 -25.09
CA GLU A 274 -6.29 4.18 -25.61
C GLU A 274 -7.44 4.12 -24.61
N ILE A 275 -7.54 3.05 -23.82
CA ILE A 275 -8.55 2.90 -22.77
C ILE A 275 -8.29 3.91 -21.65
N ILE A 276 -7.03 4.07 -21.24
CA ILE A 276 -6.65 5.05 -20.21
C ILE A 276 -6.87 6.48 -20.71
N LYS A 277 -6.54 6.76 -21.96
CA LYS A 277 -6.75 8.06 -22.59
C LYS A 277 -8.24 8.44 -22.62
N ASN A 278 -9.11 7.53 -23.05
CA ASN A 278 -10.56 7.72 -23.02
C ASN A 278 -11.11 7.80 -21.59
N TRP A 279 -10.56 7.03 -20.66
CA TRP A 279 -10.87 7.12 -19.24
C TRP A 279 -10.58 8.52 -18.69
N ILE A 280 -9.41 9.10 -18.98
CA ILE A 280 -9.04 10.47 -18.58
C ILE A 280 -9.93 11.50 -19.29
N ALA A 281 -10.35 11.27 -20.53
CA ALA A 281 -11.27 12.14 -21.25
C ALA A 281 -12.71 12.14 -20.67
N GLY A 282 -13.01 11.26 -19.69
CA GLY A 282 -14.32 11.19 -19.05
C GLY A 282 -15.33 10.33 -19.79
N GLU A 283 -14.89 9.45 -20.71
CA GLU A 283 -15.80 8.57 -21.45
C GLU A 283 -16.66 7.69 -20.50
N PRO A 284 -17.94 7.46 -20.83
CA PRO A 284 -18.81 6.54 -20.09
C PRO A 284 -18.18 5.16 -19.96
N ILE A 285 -18.39 4.51 -18.80
CA ILE A 285 -17.78 3.19 -18.52
C ILE A 285 -18.28 2.15 -19.53
N GLU A 286 -19.51 2.29 -20.00
CA GLU A 286 -20.13 1.41 -21.00
C GLU A 286 -19.35 1.42 -22.32
N ASN A 287 -18.92 2.60 -22.78
CA ASN A 287 -18.09 2.75 -23.97
C ASN A 287 -16.70 2.14 -23.75
N LEU A 288 -16.08 2.41 -22.59
CA LEU A 288 -14.77 1.87 -22.24
C LEU A 288 -14.76 0.35 -22.15
N ILE A 289 -15.83 -0.27 -21.64
CA ILE A 289 -15.98 -1.74 -21.62
C ILE A 289 -16.05 -2.30 -23.04
N THR A 290 -16.71 -1.58 -23.95
CA THR A 290 -16.81 -2.00 -25.36
C THR A 290 -15.44 -1.97 -26.03
N ILE A 291 -14.68 -0.89 -25.84
CA ILE A 291 -13.30 -0.75 -26.34
C ILE A 291 -12.40 -1.83 -25.70
N TRP A 292 -12.48 -2.02 -24.38
CA TRP A 292 -11.72 -3.04 -23.65
C TRP A 292 -11.93 -4.44 -24.23
N LYS A 293 -13.18 -4.83 -24.47
CA LYS A 293 -13.48 -6.14 -25.06
C LYS A 293 -12.94 -6.28 -26.48
N GLN A 294 -13.01 -5.22 -27.28
CA GLN A 294 -12.52 -5.21 -28.65
C GLN A 294 -10.99 -5.31 -28.71
N ASP A 295 -10.29 -4.51 -27.90
CA ASP A 295 -8.82 -4.39 -27.96
C ASP A 295 -8.11 -5.54 -27.24
N THR A 296 -8.65 -6.02 -26.12
CA THR A 296 -7.96 -6.97 -25.24
C THR A 296 -8.53 -8.38 -25.24
N GLN A 297 -9.76 -8.55 -25.76
CA GLN A 297 -10.54 -9.80 -25.67
C GLN A 297 -10.76 -10.32 -24.23
N LYS A 298 -10.60 -9.46 -23.21
CA LYS A 298 -10.78 -9.81 -21.80
C LYS A 298 -12.19 -9.50 -21.30
N ASP A 299 -12.53 -10.13 -20.18
CA ASP A 299 -13.82 -9.96 -19.53
C ASP A 299 -13.94 -8.64 -18.76
N ILE A 300 -15.18 -8.31 -18.39
CA ILE A 300 -15.51 -7.12 -17.59
C ILE A 300 -14.85 -7.18 -16.20
N SER A 301 -14.68 -8.37 -15.64
CA SER A 301 -13.98 -8.58 -14.36
C SER A 301 -12.53 -8.08 -14.41
N ASP A 302 -11.85 -8.31 -15.53
CA ASP A 302 -10.47 -7.87 -15.75
C ASP A 302 -10.38 -6.35 -15.90
N PHE A 303 -11.34 -5.75 -16.60
CA PHE A 303 -11.48 -4.29 -16.66
C PHE A 303 -11.66 -3.67 -15.26
N HIS A 304 -12.50 -4.29 -14.41
CA HIS A 304 -12.66 -3.84 -13.02
C HIS A 304 -11.36 -3.95 -12.20
N ILE A 305 -10.53 -4.97 -12.45
CA ILE A 305 -9.21 -5.10 -11.82
C ILE A 305 -8.31 -3.94 -12.26
N LEU A 306 -8.20 -3.67 -13.57
CA LEU A 306 -7.40 -2.56 -14.09
C LEU A 306 -7.82 -1.23 -13.45
N ILE A 307 -9.12 -0.95 -13.41
CA ILE A 307 -9.66 0.27 -12.82
C ILE A 307 -9.31 0.35 -11.33
N SER A 308 -9.70 -0.66 -10.54
CA SER A 308 -9.59 -0.61 -9.08
C SER A 308 -8.16 -0.71 -8.54
N LYS A 309 -7.29 -1.47 -9.20
CA LYS A 309 -5.89 -1.70 -8.76
C LYS A 309 -4.89 -0.81 -9.48
N GLY A 310 -4.99 -0.72 -10.81
CA GLY A 310 -4.14 0.15 -11.61
C GLY A 310 -4.54 1.61 -11.46
N LEU A 311 -5.66 2.00 -12.08
CA LEU A 311 -6.02 3.40 -12.30
C LEU A 311 -6.37 4.17 -11.02
N TYR A 312 -7.04 3.55 -10.05
CA TYR A 312 -7.40 4.22 -8.79
C TYR A 312 -6.27 4.25 -7.74
N TYR A 313 -5.24 3.40 -7.87
CA TYR A 313 -4.26 3.17 -6.80
C TYR A 313 -2.81 3.14 -7.29
N LEU A 314 -2.37 2.05 -7.92
CA LEU A 314 -0.94 1.81 -8.19
C LEU A 314 -0.38 2.78 -9.24
N TYR A 315 -1.06 2.98 -10.36
CA TYR A 315 -0.53 3.82 -11.44
C TYR A 315 -0.49 5.31 -11.07
N PRO A 316 -1.48 5.91 -10.38
CA PRO A 316 -1.33 7.26 -9.86
C PRO A 316 -0.13 7.40 -8.92
N TRP A 317 0.14 6.41 -8.06
CA TRP A 317 1.29 6.44 -7.16
C TRP A 317 2.60 6.35 -7.94
N GLY A 318 2.74 5.36 -8.84
CA GLY A 318 3.92 5.21 -9.69
C GLY A 318 4.18 6.42 -10.60
N LEU A 319 3.12 7.01 -11.16
CA LEU A 319 3.25 8.21 -11.96
C LEU A 319 3.66 9.43 -11.11
N SER A 320 3.18 9.53 -9.87
CA SER A 320 3.64 10.58 -8.95
C SER A 320 5.14 10.44 -8.67
N SER A 321 5.62 9.21 -8.42
CA SER A 321 7.04 8.91 -8.25
C SER A 321 7.86 9.27 -9.50
N PHE A 322 7.37 8.89 -10.68
CA PHE A 322 7.97 9.24 -11.97
C PHE A 322 8.12 10.75 -12.15
N LEU A 323 7.07 11.51 -11.86
CA LEU A 323 7.08 12.98 -12.00
C LEU A 323 7.95 13.68 -10.96
N ILE A 324 8.06 13.13 -9.75
CA ILE A 324 8.98 13.64 -8.72
C ILE A 324 10.42 13.51 -9.22
N ILE A 325 10.83 12.34 -9.69
CA ILE A 325 12.18 12.11 -10.24
C ILE A 325 12.41 12.96 -11.48
N LEU A 326 11.43 13.06 -12.37
CA LEU A 326 11.51 13.92 -13.56
C LEU A 326 11.73 15.39 -13.18
N SER A 327 11.02 15.91 -12.18
CA SER A 327 11.18 17.31 -11.75
C SER A 327 12.59 17.58 -11.22
N HIS A 328 13.16 16.64 -10.46
CA HIS A 328 14.54 16.70 -10.00
C HIS A 328 15.53 16.69 -11.17
N LYS A 329 15.35 15.80 -12.15
CA LYS A 329 16.21 15.75 -13.35
C LYS A 329 16.13 17.02 -14.21
N LEU A 330 14.97 17.64 -14.27
CA LEU A 330 14.76 18.94 -14.91
C LEU A 330 15.30 20.13 -14.09
N SER A 331 15.85 19.89 -12.88
CA SER A 331 16.32 20.92 -11.96
C SER A 331 15.26 21.96 -11.59
N ILE A 332 14.00 21.52 -11.48
CA ILE A 332 12.85 22.37 -11.10
C ILE A 332 12.10 21.75 -9.91
N LYS A 333 11.30 22.56 -9.21
CA LYS A 333 10.43 22.01 -8.16
C LYS A 333 9.24 21.32 -8.79
N PHE A 334 8.72 20.26 -8.17
CA PHE A 334 7.50 19.58 -8.63
C PHE A 334 6.33 20.53 -8.90
N LYS A 335 6.17 21.58 -8.09
CA LYS A 335 5.11 22.60 -8.26
C LYS A 335 5.25 23.43 -9.55
N GLU A 336 6.46 23.54 -10.09
CA GLU A 336 6.81 24.26 -11.32
C GLU A 336 6.62 23.39 -12.56
N LEU A 337 6.30 22.10 -12.41
CA LEU A 337 5.84 21.30 -13.53
C LEU A 337 4.57 21.91 -14.15
N PRO A 338 4.44 21.80 -15.48
CA PRO A 338 3.24 22.17 -16.22
C PRO A 338 1.96 21.63 -15.59
N GLU A 339 0.86 22.39 -15.70
CA GLU A 339 -0.36 22.12 -14.94
C GLU A 339 -0.95 20.75 -15.23
N ASN A 340 -1.09 20.36 -16.50
CA ASN A 340 -1.70 19.09 -16.86
C ASN A 340 -0.80 17.90 -16.52
N ILE A 341 0.51 18.01 -16.75
CA ILE A 341 1.48 16.99 -16.34
C ILE A 341 1.45 16.78 -14.83
N LYS A 342 1.48 17.86 -14.05
CA LYS A 342 1.41 17.80 -12.57
C LYS A 342 0.09 17.20 -12.09
N ALA A 343 -1.02 17.48 -12.78
CA ALA A 343 -2.35 16.95 -12.44
C ALA A 343 -2.59 15.52 -12.93
N LEU A 344 -1.73 14.97 -13.80
CA LEU A 344 -1.92 13.68 -14.45
C LEU A 344 -2.18 12.49 -13.50
N PRO A 345 -1.51 12.37 -12.33
CA PRO A 345 -1.88 11.33 -11.35
C PRO A 345 -3.33 11.43 -10.88
N SER A 346 -3.85 12.66 -10.71
CA SER A 346 -5.25 12.90 -10.36
C SER A 346 -6.17 12.60 -11.53
N TYR A 347 -5.75 12.95 -12.75
CA TYR A 347 -6.52 12.66 -13.97
C TYR A 347 -6.71 11.16 -14.13
N LEU A 348 -5.65 10.39 -13.89
CA LEU A 348 -5.67 8.94 -13.93
C LEU A 348 -6.57 8.35 -12.84
N LYS A 349 -6.42 8.83 -11.59
CA LYS A 349 -7.20 8.36 -10.44
C LYS A 349 -8.70 8.60 -10.59
N TYR A 350 -9.08 9.76 -11.12
CA TYR A 350 -10.47 10.17 -11.20
C TYR A 350 -11.09 9.90 -12.58
N GLY A 351 -10.30 9.71 -13.63
CA GLY A 351 -10.81 9.58 -15.00
C GLY A 351 -11.41 10.88 -15.50
N LEU A 352 -10.67 11.99 -15.32
CA LEU A 352 -11.06 13.34 -15.70
C LEU A 352 -9.82 14.12 -16.15
N ASN A 353 -9.97 15.02 -17.11
CA ASN A 353 -8.86 15.78 -17.71
C ASN A 353 -8.82 17.26 -17.25
N ASN A 354 -9.51 17.57 -16.14
CA ASN A 354 -9.60 18.92 -15.60
C ASN A 354 -9.33 18.91 -14.09
N SER A 355 -8.33 19.67 -13.67
CA SER A 355 -7.91 19.82 -12.26
C SER A 355 -9.07 20.18 -11.33
N THR A 356 -9.98 21.05 -11.77
CA THR A 356 -11.15 21.47 -10.99
C THR A 356 -12.13 20.33 -10.78
N SER A 357 -12.39 19.54 -11.82
CA SER A 357 -13.28 18.37 -11.74
C SER A 357 -12.68 17.28 -10.87
N CYS A 358 -11.36 17.05 -10.96
CA CYS A 358 -10.63 16.15 -10.07
C CYS A 358 -10.72 16.62 -8.60
N LEU A 359 -10.57 17.91 -8.33
CA LEU A 359 -10.73 18.47 -6.99
C LEU A 359 -12.15 18.25 -6.46
N ALA A 360 -13.19 18.56 -7.26
CA ALA A 360 -14.58 18.33 -6.88
C ALA A 360 -14.84 16.85 -6.53
N ARG A 361 -14.25 15.93 -7.30
CA ARG A 361 -14.36 14.49 -7.03
C ARG A 361 -13.60 14.07 -5.77
N SER A 362 -12.44 14.66 -5.50
CA SER A 362 -11.72 14.44 -4.23
C SER A 362 -12.55 14.88 -3.01
N LEU A 363 -13.41 15.89 -3.18
CA LEU A 363 -14.34 16.40 -2.16
C LEU A 363 -15.62 15.56 -2.04
N GLY A 364 -15.82 14.55 -2.89
CA GLY A 364 -16.91 13.58 -2.77
C GLY A 364 -18.02 13.68 -3.83
N VAL A 365 -17.86 14.51 -4.86
CA VAL A 365 -18.75 14.50 -6.02
C VAL A 365 -18.62 13.16 -6.76
N LYS A 366 -19.75 12.48 -6.99
CA LYS A 366 -19.77 11.09 -7.47
C LYS A 366 -19.80 10.95 -8.99
N SER A 367 -20.18 11.99 -9.74
CA SER A 367 -20.13 11.99 -11.20
C SER A 367 -18.69 12.20 -11.68
N ARG A 368 -18.35 11.53 -12.78
CA ARG A 368 -17.17 11.89 -13.58
C ARG A 368 -17.60 13.07 -14.44
#